data_AF-A0A1V4JN91-F1
#
_entry.id   AF-A0A1V4JN91-F1
#
_cell.length_a   1.000
_cell.length_b   1.000
_cell.length_c   1.000
_cell.angle_alpha   90.00
_cell.angle_beta   90.00
_cell.angle_gamma   90.00
#
_symmetry.space_group_name_H-M   'P 1'
#
loop_
_entity.id
_entity.type
_entity.pdbx_description
1 polymer ?
#
loop_
_entity_poly.entity_id
_entity_poly.type
_entity_poly.pdbx_seq_one_letter_code
_entity_poly.pdbx_strand_id
1 'polypeptide(L)'
;MNGMASDDNTSSQEEFLPHYLQKEDPFASKLSREADIVAGIYLTIIGILSTLGNGYVIFMSSKRKKKLRPAEIMTVNLAVCDLGISGTWLKRHHAFICLAMIWAYATFWATVPFAGVGNYAPEPFGTSCTLDWWLAQASVAGQAFILSILFFCLLFPTAVIVFSYVKIILKVKSSTKEVAHYDTRIQNSNILEMKLTKVGRNSVYSVGS
;
A
#
# COMPACT_ATOMS: atom_id res chain seq x y z
N MET A 1 -29.56 -67.32 30.35
CA MET A 1 -29.80 -67.45 28.90
C MET A 1 -28.67 -66.71 28.20
N ASN A 2 -27.90 -67.46 27.42
CA ASN A 2 -26.73 -67.02 26.67
C ASN A 2 -27.11 -66.01 25.59
N GLY A 3 -26.19 -65.13 25.24
CA GLY A 3 -26.30 -64.25 24.09
C GLY A 3 -24.99 -63.49 23.84
N MET A 4 -23.99 -64.21 23.35
CA MET A 4 -22.74 -63.66 22.84
C MET A 4 -22.78 -63.75 21.32
N ALA A 5 -22.59 -62.62 20.63
CA ALA A 5 -22.22 -62.57 19.23
C ALA A 5 -21.51 -61.24 18.98
N SER A 6 -20.18 -61.30 18.98
CA SER A 6 -19.32 -60.39 18.23
C SER A 6 -19.33 -60.86 16.77
N ASP A 7 -19.29 -59.95 15.81
CA ASP A 7 -18.61 -60.18 14.53
C ASP A 7 -18.21 -58.84 13.89
N ASP A 8 -16.95 -58.83 13.46
CA ASP A 8 -16.16 -57.77 12.84
C ASP A 8 -16.73 -57.25 11.51
N ASN A 9 -16.44 -55.99 11.15
CA ASN A 9 -15.64 -55.77 9.94
C ASN A 9 -14.92 -54.41 9.89
N THR A 10 -13.72 -54.55 9.37
CA THR A 10 -12.60 -53.66 9.16
C THR A 10 -12.83 -52.66 8.03
N SER A 11 -12.08 -51.55 8.12
CA SER A 11 -11.60 -50.68 7.04
C SER A 11 -12.50 -49.60 6.42
N SER A 12 -11.95 -48.39 6.52
CA SER A 12 -12.07 -47.27 5.57
C SER A 12 -13.44 -46.62 5.42
N GLN A 13 -13.73 -45.69 6.32
CA GLN A 13 -14.32 -44.44 5.88
C GLN A 13 -13.41 -43.32 6.38
N GLU A 14 -12.80 -42.62 5.42
CA GLU A 14 -11.99 -41.41 5.64
C GLU A 14 -12.60 -40.60 6.77
N GLU A 15 -11.79 -40.34 7.81
CA GLU A 15 -12.06 -39.29 8.78
C GLU A 15 -12.04 -37.98 7.99
N PHE A 16 -13.17 -37.62 7.38
CA PHE A 16 -13.44 -36.32 6.80
C PHE A 16 -13.47 -35.34 7.96
N LEU A 17 -12.26 -34.98 8.38
CA LEU A 17 -12.04 -34.12 9.53
C LEU A 17 -12.62 -32.75 9.13
N PRO A 18 -13.64 -32.27 9.85
CA PRO A 18 -14.36 -31.08 9.45
C PRO A 18 -13.43 -29.88 9.34
N HIS A 19 -13.61 -29.08 8.28
CA HIS A 19 -12.77 -27.91 7.94
C HIS A 19 -12.65 -26.86 9.07
N TYR A 20 -13.42 -27.00 10.15
CA TYR A 20 -13.42 -26.15 11.35
C TYR A 20 -12.33 -26.50 12.37
N LEU A 21 -11.70 -27.68 12.27
CA LEU A 21 -10.53 -28.06 13.09
C LEU A 21 -9.19 -27.75 12.41
N GLN A 22 -9.20 -27.33 11.14
CA GLN A 22 -8.04 -26.72 10.49
C GLN A 22 -7.86 -25.31 11.10
N LYS A 23 -7.16 -25.24 12.23
CA LYS A 23 -6.75 -23.97 12.84
C LYS A 23 -5.64 -23.34 11.99
N GLU A 24 -6.01 -22.84 10.83
CA GLU A 24 -5.21 -21.89 10.06
C GLU A 24 -5.96 -20.56 10.00
N ASP A 25 -5.42 -19.62 10.75
CA ASP A 25 -5.76 -18.22 10.82
C ASP A 25 -5.50 -17.55 9.46
N PRO A 26 -6.54 -17.03 8.76
CA PRO A 26 -6.41 -16.44 7.42
C PRO A 26 -5.52 -15.17 7.34
N PHE A 27 -5.01 -14.71 8.48
CA PHE A 27 -4.25 -13.47 8.64
C PHE A 27 -2.88 -13.66 9.29
N ALA A 28 -2.49 -14.89 9.64
CA ALA A 28 -1.13 -15.17 10.07
C ALA A 28 -0.24 -15.40 8.85
N SER A 29 0.84 -14.63 8.77
CA SER A 29 1.93 -14.90 7.83
C SER A 29 2.38 -16.36 7.98
N LYS A 30 2.48 -17.11 6.87
CA LYS A 30 3.04 -18.48 6.84
C LYS A 30 4.55 -18.56 7.14
N LEU A 31 5.12 -17.52 7.74
CA LEU A 31 6.53 -17.40 8.08
C LEU A 31 6.67 -17.41 9.61
N SER A 32 7.64 -18.16 10.15
CA SER A 32 7.89 -18.21 11.59
C SER A 32 8.13 -16.79 12.14
N ARG A 33 7.63 -16.49 13.34
CA ARG A 33 7.81 -15.19 14.02
C ARG A 33 9.28 -14.73 14.04
N GLU A 34 10.19 -15.69 14.12
CA GLU A 34 11.63 -15.45 14.06
C GLU A 34 12.11 -14.99 12.68
N ALA A 35 11.51 -15.51 11.61
CA ALA A 35 11.83 -15.11 10.24
C ALA A 35 11.36 -13.68 9.95
N ASP A 36 10.22 -13.25 10.49
CA ASP A 36 9.75 -11.87 10.37
C ASP A 36 10.65 -10.89 11.13
N ILE A 37 11.09 -11.28 12.34
CA ILE A 37 12.05 -10.49 13.13
C ILE A 37 13.40 -10.40 12.43
N VAL A 38 13.91 -11.52 11.91
CA VAL A 38 15.17 -11.58 11.17
C VAL A 38 15.09 -10.77 9.88
N ALA A 39 14.00 -10.87 9.12
CA ALA A 39 13.77 -10.05 7.94
C ALA A 39 13.74 -8.55 8.30
N GLY A 40 13.08 -8.18 9.41
CA GLY A 40 13.05 -6.81 9.89
C GLY A 40 14.44 -6.26 10.26
N ILE A 41 15.25 -7.05 10.98
CA ILE A 41 16.63 -6.68 11.34
C ILE A 41 17.50 -6.54 10.08
N TYR A 42 17.41 -7.51 9.17
CA TYR A 42 18.17 -7.53 7.93
C TYR A 42 17.88 -6.32 7.04
N LEU A 43 16.59 -6.01 6.85
CA LEU A 43 16.15 -4.82 6.10
C LEU A 43 16.60 -3.51 6.79
N THR A 44 16.66 -3.49 8.12
CA THR A 44 17.13 -2.31 8.88
C THR A 44 18.62 -2.07 8.67
N ILE A 45 19.44 -3.13 8.72
CA ILE A 45 20.89 -3.03 8.49
C ILE A 45 21.19 -2.58 7.06
N ILE A 46 20.52 -3.16 6.06
CA ILE A 46 20.65 -2.74 4.66
C ILE A 46 20.25 -1.27 4.49
N GLY A 47 19.17 -0.84 5.15
CA GLY A 47 18.76 0.57 5.16
C GLY A 47 19.84 1.50 5.71
N ILE A 48 20.46 1.15 6.82
CA ILE A 48 21.53 1.96 7.44
C ILE A 48 22.77 2.03 6.53
N LEU A 49 23.22 0.89 6.00
CA LEU A 49 24.38 0.87 5.09
C LEU A 49 24.12 1.66 3.80
N SER A 50 22.90 1.56 3.26
CA SER A 50 22.47 2.31 2.08
C SER A 50 22.44 3.82 2.35
N THR A 51 21.90 4.27 3.49
CA THR A 51 21.89 5.70 3.85
C THR A 51 23.27 6.30 4.01
N LEU A 52 24.17 5.59 4.70
CA LEU A 52 25.54 6.06 4.91
C LEU A 52 26.33 6.12 3.59
N GLY A 53 26.20 5.08 2.74
CA GLY A 53 26.85 5.03 1.43
C GLY A 53 26.36 6.14 0.49
N ASN A 54 25.05 6.28 0.34
CA ASN A 54 24.44 7.31 -0.51
C ASN A 54 24.67 8.73 0.03
N GLY A 55 24.63 8.92 1.36
CA GLY A 55 24.94 10.20 2.01
C GLY A 55 26.39 10.64 1.80
N TYR A 56 27.35 9.71 1.85
CA TYR A 56 28.77 10.00 1.59
C TYR A 56 29.01 10.45 0.14
N VAL A 57 28.38 9.81 -0.84
CA VAL A 57 28.46 10.18 -2.26
C VAL A 57 27.91 11.58 -2.51
N ILE A 58 26.77 11.93 -1.88
CA ILE A 58 26.20 13.28 -1.95
C ILE A 58 27.16 14.29 -1.31
N PHE A 59 27.68 14.01 -0.11
CA PHE A 59 28.62 14.89 0.58
C PHE A 59 29.87 15.19 -0.26
N MET A 60 30.45 14.16 -0.88
CA MET A 60 31.62 14.30 -1.75
C MET A 60 31.28 15.06 -3.04
N SER A 61 30.10 14.84 -3.62
CA SER A 61 29.60 15.62 -4.76
C SER A 61 29.31 17.09 -4.39
N SER A 62 28.78 17.37 -3.20
CA SER A 62 28.47 18.73 -2.73
C SER A 62 29.72 19.55 -2.43
N LYS A 63 30.83 18.92 -2.05
CA LYS A 63 32.13 19.61 -1.91
C LYS A 63 32.77 19.98 -3.25
N ARG A 64 32.29 19.42 -4.37
CA ARG A 64 32.82 19.71 -5.71
C ARG A 64 32.10 20.96 -6.27
N LYS A 65 32.72 22.14 -6.14
CA LYS A 65 32.17 23.42 -6.59
C LYS A 65 32.11 23.63 -8.13
N LYS A 66 32.18 22.58 -8.95
CA LYS A 66 32.28 22.69 -10.43
C LYS A 66 31.15 21.93 -11.14
N LYS A 67 30.75 22.45 -12.31
CA LYS A 67 29.70 21.96 -13.23
C LYS A 67 29.69 20.42 -13.29
N LEU A 68 28.71 19.82 -12.61
CA LEU A 68 28.57 18.37 -12.47
C LEU A 68 28.39 17.73 -13.84
N ARG A 69 29.10 16.62 -14.10
CA ARG A 69 28.92 15.85 -15.35
C ARG A 69 27.50 15.22 -15.36
N PRO A 70 26.91 14.96 -16.54
CA PRO A 70 25.58 14.33 -16.65
C PRO A 70 25.45 13.03 -15.84
N ALA A 71 26.53 12.25 -15.73
CA ALA A 71 26.61 11.04 -14.91
C ALA A 71 26.62 11.30 -13.38
N GLU A 72 27.22 12.41 -12.93
CA GLU A 72 27.22 12.82 -11.52
C GLU A 72 25.81 13.27 -11.08
N ILE A 73 25.06 13.93 -11.98
CA ILE A 73 23.65 14.33 -11.75
C ILE A 73 22.75 13.09 -11.61
N MET A 74 22.93 12.08 -12.46
CA MET A 74 22.19 10.82 -12.39
C MET A 74 22.45 10.09 -11.05
N THR A 75 23.70 10.07 -10.60
CA THR A 75 24.11 9.45 -9.33
C THR A 75 23.54 10.21 -8.13
N VAL A 76 23.52 11.55 -8.18
CA VAL A 76 22.91 12.37 -7.12
C VAL A 76 21.40 12.16 -7.04
N ASN A 77 20.70 12.04 -8.17
CA ASN A 77 19.26 11.77 -8.18
C ASN A 77 18.94 10.40 -7.55
N LEU A 78 19.72 9.36 -7.88
CA LEU A 78 19.59 8.04 -7.28
C LEU A 78 19.81 8.09 -5.75
N ALA A 79 20.87 8.76 -5.31
CA ALA A 79 21.18 8.89 -3.88
C ALA A 79 20.12 9.71 -3.11
N VAL A 80 19.53 10.74 -3.73
CA VAL A 80 18.42 11.52 -3.15
C VAL A 80 17.16 10.65 -3.04
N CYS A 81 16.86 9.80 -4.03
CA CYS A 81 15.75 8.85 -3.96
C CYS A 81 15.94 7.82 -2.84
N ASP A 82 17.14 7.27 -2.66
CA ASP A 82 17.45 6.30 -1.60
C ASP A 82 17.38 6.91 -0.19
N LEU A 83 17.83 8.17 -0.03
CA LEU A 83 17.64 8.93 1.20
C LEU A 83 16.16 9.29 1.43
N GLY A 84 15.39 9.54 0.37
CA GLY A 84 13.94 9.73 0.44
C GLY A 84 13.17 8.46 0.84
N ILE A 85 13.64 7.28 0.41
CA ILE A 85 13.15 5.97 0.87
C ILE A 85 13.50 5.74 2.34
N SER A 86 14.66 6.20 2.79
CA SER A 86 15.01 6.19 4.22
C SER A 86 14.20 7.21 5.02
N GLY A 87 13.80 8.31 4.36
CA GLY A 87 12.75 9.24 4.76
C GLY A 87 11.33 8.66 4.80
N THR A 88 11.15 7.34 4.60
CA THR A 88 9.94 6.62 5.03
C THR A 88 9.61 6.83 6.49
N TRP A 89 10.48 7.42 7.32
CA TRP A 89 10.12 7.94 8.63
C TRP A 89 8.93 8.92 8.57
N LEU A 90 8.89 9.82 7.58
CA LEU A 90 7.77 10.75 7.39
C LEU A 90 6.50 9.99 6.98
N LYS A 91 6.61 9.01 6.07
CA LYS A 91 5.49 8.12 5.70
C LYS A 91 5.01 7.25 6.86
N ARG A 92 5.93 6.71 7.68
CA ARG A 92 5.64 5.87 8.84
C ARG A 92 4.98 6.69 9.94
N HIS A 93 5.49 7.87 10.26
CA HIS A 93 4.88 8.78 11.22
C HIS A 93 3.48 9.20 10.77
N HIS A 94 3.30 9.59 9.50
CA HIS A 94 1.97 9.84 8.95
C HIS A 94 1.07 8.61 8.97
N ALA A 95 1.58 7.42 8.66
CA ALA A 95 0.82 6.17 8.73
C ALA A 95 0.41 5.81 10.16
N PHE A 96 1.28 5.98 11.14
CA PHE A 96 0.96 5.78 12.57
C PHE A 96 -0.08 6.78 13.05
N ILE A 97 0.03 8.06 12.66
CA ILE A 97 -0.99 9.07 12.96
C ILE A 97 -2.31 8.68 12.30
N CYS A 98 -2.33 8.32 11.02
CA CYS A 98 -3.53 7.86 10.33
C CYS A 98 -4.16 6.65 11.03
N LEU A 99 -3.34 5.68 11.44
CA LEU A 99 -3.80 4.49 12.15
C LEU A 99 -4.40 4.85 13.51
N ALA A 100 -3.74 5.71 14.28
CA ALA A 100 -4.24 6.20 15.56
C ALA A 100 -5.57 6.96 15.39
N MET A 101 -5.68 7.79 14.35
CA MET A 101 -6.92 8.51 14.00
C MET A 101 -8.04 7.56 13.57
N ILE A 102 -7.76 6.52 12.78
CA ILE A 102 -8.73 5.52 12.36
C ILE A 102 -9.23 4.73 13.58
N TRP A 103 -8.33 4.31 14.48
CA TRP A 103 -8.71 3.65 15.72
C TRP A 103 -9.56 4.54 16.61
N ALA A 104 -9.13 5.77 16.86
CA ALA A 104 -9.91 6.73 17.65
C ALA A 104 -11.31 6.94 17.04
N TYR A 105 -11.38 7.12 15.72
CA TYR A 105 -12.63 7.25 14.97
C TYR A 105 -13.52 6.01 15.09
N ALA A 106 -12.99 4.80 14.93
CA ALA A 106 -13.74 3.56 15.07
C ALA A 106 -14.27 3.38 16.51
N THR A 107 -13.42 3.63 17.51
CA THR A 107 -13.81 3.56 18.93
C THR A 107 -14.87 4.59 19.29
N PHE A 108 -14.81 5.78 18.71
CA PHE A 108 -15.85 6.80 18.90
C PHE A 108 -17.20 6.27 18.45
N TRP A 109 -17.34 5.79 17.20
CA TRP A 109 -18.62 5.27 16.71
C TRP A 109 -19.09 4.00 17.41
N ALA A 110 -18.17 3.14 17.85
CA ALA A 110 -18.48 1.94 18.63
C ALA A 110 -18.91 2.25 20.07
N THR A 111 -18.55 3.41 20.63
CA THR A 111 -18.89 3.77 22.02
C THR A 111 -20.15 4.60 22.14
N VAL A 112 -20.65 5.19 21.04
CA VAL A 112 -21.92 5.96 21.04
C VAL A 112 -23.13 5.17 21.57
N PRO A 113 -23.29 3.87 21.31
CA PRO A 113 -24.39 3.10 21.90
C PRO A 113 -24.31 3.05 23.44
N PHE A 114 -23.10 2.99 24.01
CA PHE A 114 -22.92 3.06 25.47
C PHE A 114 -23.31 4.43 26.06
N ALA A 115 -23.32 5.49 25.25
CA ALA A 115 -23.78 6.82 25.65
C ALA A 115 -25.32 6.97 25.62
N GLY A 116 -26.06 5.91 25.29
CA GLY A 116 -27.52 5.85 25.40
C GLY A 116 -28.31 6.20 24.13
N VAL A 117 -27.63 6.41 23.00
CA VAL A 117 -28.28 6.71 21.71
C VAL A 117 -28.69 5.42 20.96
N GLY A 118 -28.16 4.27 21.37
CA GLY A 118 -28.49 2.95 20.83
C GLY A 118 -28.22 1.85 21.85
N ASN A 119 -28.74 0.65 21.63
CA ASN A 119 -28.48 -0.51 22.48
C ASN A 119 -27.81 -1.62 21.68
N TYR A 120 -27.00 -2.44 22.37
CA TYR A 120 -26.44 -3.67 21.81
C TYR A 120 -27.30 -4.85 22.26
N ALA A 121 -27.73 -5.69 21.32
CA ALA A 121 -28.41 -6.95 21.60
C ALA A 121 -27.64 -8.15 21.07
N PRO A 122 -27.84 -9.33 21.70
CA PRO A 122 -27.32 -10.57 21.17
C PRO A 122 -27.92 -10.89 19.80
N GLU A 123 -27.09 -11.35 18.87
CA GLU A 123 -27.54 -11.93 17.61
C GLU A 123 -28.33 -13.23 17.85
N PRO A 124 -29.16 -13.69 16.89
CA PRO A 124 -30.04 -14.85 17.06
C PRO A 124 -29.33 -16.14 17.52
N PHE A 125 -28.03 -16.28 17.19
CA PHE A 125 -27.20 -17.43 17.56
C PHE A 125 -26.48 -17.25 18.91
N GLY A 126 -26.56 -16.08 19.56
CA GLY A 126 -26.05 -15.81 20.90
C GLY A 126 -24.53 -15.74 21.04
N THR A 127 -23.76 -15.81 19.95
CA THR A 127 -22.29 -15.81 19.98
C THR A 127 -21.66 -14.42 19.88
N SER A 128 -22.44 -13.43 19.46
CA SER A 128 -22.00 -12.06 19.19
C SER A 128 -23.09 -11.08 19.57
N CYS A 129 -22.71 -9.82 19.84
CA CYS A 129 -23.65 -8.73 20.04
C CYS A 129 -23.58 -7.77 18.84
N THR A 130 -24.74 -7.31 18.38
CA THR A 130 -24.88 -6.31 17.32
C THR A 130 -25.76 -5.15 17.80
N LEU A 131 -25.86 -4.10 17.01
CA LEU A 131 -26.74 -2.98 17.30
C LEU A 131 -28.21 -3.43 17.23
N ASP A 132 -29.02 -3.00 18.19
CA ASP A 132 -30.46 -3.21 18.23
C ASP A 132 -31.19 -2.43 17.13
N TRP A 133 -31.18 -2.95 15.90
CA TRP A 133 -31.79 -2.31 14.74
C TRP A 133 -33.29 -2.03 14.93
N TRP A 134 -34.00 -2.96 15.59
CA TRP A 134 -35.44 -2.87 15.81
C TRP A 134 -35.82 -1.70 16.73
N LEU A 135 -35.10 -1.55 17.85
CA LEU A 135 -35.33 -0.47 18.81
C LEU A 135 -34.80 0.87 18.31
N ALA A 136 -33.69 0.85 17.57
CA ALA A 136 -33.12 2.04 16.93
C ALA A 136 -34.03 2.61 15.83
N GLN A 137 -34.82 1.77 15.14
CA GLN A 137 -35.79 2.24 14.14
C GLN A 137 -37.03 2.89 14.75
N ALA A 138 -37.41 2.50 15.97
CA ALA A 138 -38.56 3.07 16.68
C ALA A 138 -38.27 4.46 17.30
N SER A 139 -37.00 4.80 17.52
CA SER A 139 -36.57 6.05 18.14
C SER A 139 -35.96 7.01 17.12
N VAL A 140 -36.35 8.29 17.17
CA VAL A 140 -35.79 9.36 16.32
C VAL A 140 -34.27 9.49 16.51
N ALA A 141 -33.78 9.31 17.75
CA ALA A 141 -32.35 9.36 18.05
C ALA A 141 -31.58 8.18 17.44
N GLY A 142 -32.18 6.99 17.44
CA GLY A 142 -31.60 5.79 16.80
C GLY A 142 -31.56 5.89 15.28
N GLN A 143 -32.62 6.42 14.66
CA GLN A 143 -32.66 6.67 13.22
C GLN A 143 -31.59 7.69 12.78
N ALA A 144 -31.46 8.81 13.52
CA ALA A 144 -30.43 9.81 13.26
C ALA A 144 -29.01 9.21 13.40
N PHE A 145 -28.81 8.33 14.38
CA PHE A 145 -27.55 7.62 14.57
C PHE A 145 -27.22 6.66 13.42
N ILE A 146 -28.18 5.85 12.95
CA ILE A 146 -27.97 4.95 11.80
C ILE A 146 -27.63 5.74 10.53
N LEU A 147 -28.37 6.81 10.25
CA LEU A 147 -28.07 7.69 9.10
C LEU A 147 -26.69 8.33 9.22
N SER A 148 -26.28 8.71 10.44
CA SER A 148 -24.95 9.27 10.68
C SER A 148 -23.83 8.25 10.43
N ILE A 149 -23.98 6.99 10.88
CA ILE A 149 -23.01 5.92 10.61
C ILE A 149 -22.93 5.61 9.13
N LEU A 150 -24.07 5.50 8.43
CA LEU A 150 -24.09 5.26 6.99
C LEU A 150 -23.37 6.37 6.22
N PHE A 151 -23.58 7.62 6.61
CA PHE A 151 -22.92 8.74 5.95
C PHE A 151 -21.41 8.78 6.27
N PHE A 152 -21.04 8.76 7.54
CA PHE A 152 -19.65 8.99 7.95
C PHE A 152 -18.76 7.75 7.86
N CYS A 153 -19.28 6.55 8.16
CA CYS A 153 -18.49 5.32 8.16
C CYS A 153 -18.52 4.58 6.82
N LEU A 154 -19.45 4.91 5.91
CA LEU A 154 -19.54 4.27 4.60
C LEU A 154 -19.45 5.27 3.44
N LEU A 155 -20.34 6.27 3.36
CA LEU A 155 -20.36 7.17 2.20
C LEU A 155 -19.10 8.05 2.13
N PHE A 156 -18.70 8.67 3.24
CA PHE A 156 -17.52 9.51 3.32
C PHE A 156 -16.22 8.77 2.97
N PRO A 157 -15.87 7.62 3.60
CA PRO A 157 -14.65 6.89 3.23
C PRO A 157 -14.71 6.38 1.79
N THR A 158 -15.87 5.96 1.29
CA THR A 158 -16.03 5.58 -0.12
C THR A 158 -15.75 6.76 -1.05
N ALA A 159 -16.27 7.95 -0.75
CA ALA A 159 -16.01 9.16 -1.53
C ALA A 159 -14.53 9.56 -1.51
N VAL A 160 -13.88 9.47 -0.35
CA VAL A 160 -12.42 9.71 -0.21
C VAL A 160 -11.63 8.73 -1.07
N ILE A 161 -11.98 7.44 -1.04
CA ILE A 161 -11.33 6.40 -1.86
C ILE A 161 -11.50 6.73 -3.34
N VAL A 162 -12.73 6.94 -3.82
CA VAL A 162 -12.99 7.25 -5.23
C VAL A 162 -12.26 8.50 -5.68
N PHE A 163 -12.33 9.58 -4.89
CA PHE A 163 -11.64 10.83 -5.21
C PHE A 163 -10.12 10.66 -5.29
N SER A 164 -9.54 9.91 -4.35
CA SER A 164 -8.10 9.62 -4.35
C SER A 164 -7.68 8.86 -5.61
N TYR A 165 -8.44 7.84 -6.02
CA TYR A 165 -8.16 7.08 -7.24
C TYR A 165 -8.30 7.93 -8.50
N VAL A 166 -9.32 8.78 -8.59
CA VAL A 166 -9.48 9.72 -9.71
C VAL A 166 -8.26 10.64 -9.81
N LYS A 167 -7.81 11.22 -8.69
CA LYS A 167 -6.63 12.09 -8.65
C LYS A 167 -5.35 11.36 -9.06
N ILE A 168 -5.16 10.12 -8.60
CA ILE A 168 -4.02 9.28 -8.99
C ILE A 168 -4.03 9.07 -10.50
N ILE A 169 -5.16 8.67 -11.09
CA ILE A 169 -5.27 8.45 -12.54
C ILE A 169 -4.98 9.73 -13.32
N LEU A 170 -5.54 10.88 -12.90
CA LEU A 170 -5.28 12.16 -13.54
C LEU A 170 -3.79 12.55 -13.47
N LYS A 171 -3.14 12.33 -12.33
CA LYS A 171 -1.71 12.60 -12.14
C LYS A 171 -0.85 11.68 -13.02
N VAL A 172 -1.19 10.39 -13.10
CA VAL A 172 -0.50 9.43 -13.98
C VAL A 172 -0.61 9.87 -15.43
N LYS A 173 -1.82 10.20 -15.91
CA LYS A 173 -2.02 10.67 -17.29
C LYS A 173 -1.25 11.96 -17.60
N SER A 174 -1.18 12.89 -16.65
CA SER A 174 -0.37 14.10 -16.80
C SER A 174 1.12 13.78 -16.88
N SER A 175 1.62 12.89 -16.02
CA SER A 175 3.01 12.46 -16.01
C SER A 175 3.41 11.75 -17.31
N THR A 176 2.55 10.89 -17.87
CA THR A 176 2.83 10.21 -19.15
C THR A 176 2.88 11.19 -20.32
N LYS A 177 2.03 12.23 -20.33
CA LYS A 177 2.08 13.30 -21.35
C LYS A 177 3.40 14.06 -21.32
N GLU A 178 3.88 14.38 -20.13
CA GLU A 178 5.16 15.08 -19.94
C GLU A 178 6.33 14.22 -20.45
N VAL A 179 6.37 12.93 -20.08
CA VAL A 179 7.39 11.98 -20.56
C VAL A 179 7.35 11.81 -22.09
N ALA A 180 6.15 11.68 -22.69
CA ALA A 180 6.01 11.56 -24.15
C ALA A 180 6.47 12.82 -24.89
N HIS A 181 6.25 14.00 -24.31
CA HIS A 181 6.75 15.27 -24.87
C HIS A 181 8.29 15.31 -24.84
N TYR A 182 8.92 14.86 -23.75
CA TYR A 182 10.38 14.74 -23.68
C TYR A 182 10.94 13.78 -24.74
N ASP A 183 10.31 12.61 -24.91
CA ASP A 183 10.73 11.62 -25.91
C ASP A 183 10.66 12.17 -27.34
N THR A 184 9.56 12.86 -27.68
CA THR A 184 9.39 13.52 -28.99
C THR A 184 10.47 14.58 -29.24
N ARG A 185 10.87 15.36 -28.22
CA ARG A 185 11.94 16.36 -28.34
C ARG A 185 13.31 15.71 -28.56
N ILE A 186 13.61 14.62 -27.86
CA ILE A 186 14.85 13.86 -28.03
C ILE A 186 14.90 13.23 -29.42
N GLN A 187 13.80 12.64 -29.90
CA GLN A 187 13.72 12.07 -31.24
C GLN A 187 13.95 13.15 -32.31
N ASN A 188 13.32 14.32 -32.18
CA ASN A 188 13.51 15.43 -33.10
C ASN A 188 14.96 15.95 -33.11
N SER A 189 15.63 16.05 -31.95
CA SER A 189 17.05 16.46 -31.92
C SER A 189 17.94 15.45 -32.63
N ASN A 190 17.72 14.15 -32.40
CA ASN A 190 18.48 13.08 -33.07
C ASN A 190 18.27 13.12 -34.60
N ILE A 191 17.06 13.41 -35.06
CA ILE A 191 16.77 13.56 -36.50
C ILE A 191 17.52 14.77 -37.10
N LEU A 192 17.57 15.89 -36.39
CA LEU A 192 18.31 17.08 -36.85
C LEU A 192 19.82 16.80 -36.96
N GLU A 193 20.41 16.15 -35.96
CA GLU A 193 21.81 15.70 -35.99
C GLU A 193 22.09 14.75 -37.18
N MET A 194 21.20 13.79 -37.44
CA MET A 194 21.32 12.90 -38.61
C MET A 194 21.24 13.64 -39.95
N LYS A 195 20.41 14.69 -40.04
CA LYS A 195 20.31 15.52 -41.25
C LYS A 195 21.56 16.40 -41.44
N LEU A 196 22.02 17.06 -40.38
CA LEU A 196 23.23 17.89 -40.39
C LEU A 196 24.47 17.07 -40.79
N THR A 197 24.64 15.87 -40.24
CA THR A 197 25.76 14.97 -40.60
C THR A 197 25.68 14.46 -42.04
N LYS A 198 24.48 14.25 -42.59
CA LYS A 198 24.30 13.90 -44.01
C LYS A 198 24.65 15.08 -44.94
N VAL A 199 24.23 16.29 -44.60
CA VAL A 199 24.57 17.51 -45.36
C VAL A 199 26.07 17.79 -45.32
N GLY A 200 26.69 17.69 -44.13
CA GLY A 200 28.14 17.85 -43.97
C GLY A 200 28.93 16.85 -44.82
N ARG A 201 28.56 15.56 -44.81
CA ARG A 201 29.18 14.56 -45.68
C ARG A 201 29.03 14.89 -47.16
N ASN A 202 27.81 15.23 -47.62
CA ASN A 202 27.58 15.57 -49.03
C ASN A 202 28.38 16.80 -49.48
N SER A 203 28.54 17.80 -48.61
CA SER A 203 29.35 18.98 -48.92
C SER A 203 30.84 18.65 -49.07
N VAL A 204 31.37 17.72 -48.26
CA VAL A 204 32.77 17.27 -48.39
C VAL A 204 33.01 16.53 -49.69
N TYR A 205 32.08 15.66 -50.10
CA TYR A 205 32.18 14.97 -51.40
C TYR A 205 32.12 15.93 -52.60
N SER A 206 31.37 17.02 -52.50
CA SER A 206 31.21 17.98 -53.59
C SER A 206 32.38 18.95 -53.77
N VAL A 207 33.27 19.08 -52.78
CA VAL A 207 34.48 19.94 -52.85
C VAL A 207 35.72 19.13 -53.26
N GLY A 208 35.66 17.80 -53.20
CA GLY A 208 36.74 16.89 -53.58
C GLY A 208 36.67 16.36 -55.02
N SER A 209 35.74 16.84 -55.85
CA SER A 209 35.66 16.57 -57.31
C SER A 209 35.91 17.86 -58.08
#